data_AF-A0A9E3XEZ5-F1
#
_entry.id   AF-A0A9E3XEZ5-F1
#
_cell.length_a   1.000
_cell.length_b   1.000
_cell.length_c   1.000
_cell.angle_alpha   90.00
_cell.angle_beta   90.00
_cell.angle_gamma   90.00
#
_symmetry.space_group_name_H-M   'P 1'
#
loop_
_entity.id
_entity.type
_entity.pdbx_description
1 polymer ?
#
loop_
_entity_poly.entity_id
_entity_poly.type
_entity_poly.pdbx_seq_one_letter_code
_entity_poly.pdbx_strand_id
1 'polypeptide(L)'
;MKGEIFLIKDDGKLVMMKESSYESENLLQDLLAEYPNLLAGAQIDQNNPRKWLLVSREIGIPSEENSYDRWAVDHLFLDQEGIPTLVEVKRSSDTRIRREVVGQLLEYAANALAYWPIEQIKLKYESRCESAGLDANDELAKFLSNEINSDEFWEKVDTNLQVGKIRLIIVADQIPLELQRIVEFLDSQMRSVEVLCIEIKQFTGQSLKTLVPRVIGRTAESVQKKTSPSRMKWNEEKFFEAISNSCTTQETELVRALLNFGKEITSH
;
A
#
# COMPACT_ATOMS: atom_id res chain seq x y z
N MET A 1 3.86 -24.56 17.10
CA MET A 1 5.31 -24.81 17.18
C MET A 1 6.01 -23.57 16.65
N LYS A 2 7.01 -23.06 17.38
CA LYS A 2 7.87 -21.97 16.89
C LYS A 2 8.71 -22.51 15.74
N GLY A 3 8.79 -21.78 14.64
CA GLY A 3 9.54 -22.17 13.45
C GLY A 3 11.05 -22.16 13.69
N GLU A 4 11.76 -22.95 12.90
CA GLU A 4 13.22 -22.99 12.83
C GLU A 4 13.65 -22.73 11.39
N ILE A 5 14.66 -21.88 11.21
CA ILE A 5 15.32 -21.65 9.92
C ILE A 5 16.82 -21.83 10.07
N PHE A 6 17.52 -22.05 8.97
CA PHE A 6 18.98 -22.14 8.95
C PHE A 6 19.57 -21.03 8.09
N LEU A 7 20.55 -20.32 8.65
CA LEU A 7 21.34 -19.32 7.93
C LEU A 7 22.69 -19.95 7.54
N ILE A 8 23.10 -19.81 6.28
CA ILE A 8 24.45 -20.18 5.83
C ILE A 8 25.36 -18.97 6.03
N LYS A 9 26.41 -19.10 6.83
CA LYS A 9 27.46 -18.09 7.01
C LYS A 9 28.45 -18.12 5.83
N ASP A 10 29.27 -17.07 5.69
CA ASP A 10 30.31 -16.98 4.64
C ASP A 10 31.32 -18.14 4.69
N ASP A 11 31.51 -18.77 5.86
CA ASP A 11 32.35 -19.95 6.06
C ASP A 11 31.66 -21.28 5.71
N GLY A 12 30.46 -21.22 5.12
CA GLY A 12 29.63 -22.36 4.74
C GLY A 12 28.94 -23.06 5.91
N LYS A 13 29.11 -22.60 7.16
CA LYS A 13 28.47 -23.23 8.32
C LYS A 13 27.02 -22.80 8.45
N LEU A 14 26.19 -23.75 8.86
CA LEU A 14 24.78 -23.53 9.16
C LEU A 14 24.62 -23.05 10.61
N VAL A 15 23.84 -21.98 10.77
CA VAL A 15 23.37 -21.51 12.07
C VAL A 15 21.87 -21.74 12.14
N MET A 16 21.45 -22.57 13.09
CA MET A 16 20.03 -22.72 13.44
C MET A 16 19.54 -21.45 14.13
N MET A 17 18.45 -20.92 13.63
CA MET A 17 17.77 -19.73 14.15
C MET A 17 16.36 -20.13 14.60
N LYS A 18 15.93 -19.64 15.76
CA LYS A 18 14.61 -19.95 16.34
C LYS A 18 13.70 -18.74 16.28
N GLU A 19 12.44 -18.98 15.96
CA GLU A 19 11.41 -17.93 15.98
C GLU A 19 11.31 -17.31 17.39
N SER A 20 11.34 -16.00 17.46
CA SER A 20 11.29 -15.20 18.67
C SER A 20 10.33 -14.02 18.48
N SER A 21 9.57 -13.70 19.52
CA SER A 21 8.69 -12.52 19.52
C SER A 21 9.51 -11.23 19.66
N TYR A 22 8.94 -10.10 19.23
CA TYR A 22 9.52 -8.79 19.46
C TYR A 22 9.32 -8.36 20.91
N GLU A 23 10.23 -7.51 21.39
CA GLU A 23 10.19 -6.95 22.74
C GLU A 23 9.10 -5.87 22.87
N SER A 24 8.93 -5.03 21.83
CA SER A 24 7.96 -3.93 21.78
C SER A 24 7.43 -3.71 20.36
N GLU A 25 6.28 -3.02 20.26
CA GLU A 25 5.74 -2.53 18.97
C GLU A 25 6.65 -1.46 18.39
N ASN A 26 7.15 -0.55 19.23
CA ASN A 26 8.09 0.51 18.83
C ASN A 26 9.32 -0.03 18.08
N LEU A 27 9.87 -1.18 18.49
CA LEU A 27 11.00 -1.78 17.77
C LEU A 27 10.63 -2.12 16.32
N LEU A 28 9.43 -2.65 16.10
CA LEU A 28 8.95 -2.98 14.75
C LEU A 28 8.60 -1.71 13.97
N GLN A 29 8.04 -0.69 14.63
CA GLN A 29 7.82 0.63 14.04
C GLN A 29 9.13 1.27 13.57
N ASP A 30 10.15 1.31 14.43
CA ASP A 30 11.48 1.84 14.11
C ASP A 30 12.08 1.11 12.89
N LEU A 31 12.00 -0.22 12.87
CA LEU A 31 12.48 -1.04 11.76
C LEU A 31 11.74 -0.76 10.44
N LEU A 32 10.43 -0.55 10.47
CA LEU A 32 9.65 -0.22 9.28
C LEU A 32 9.99 1.17 8.74
N ALA A 33 10.25 2.13 9.63
CA ALA A 33 10.67 3.47 9.23
C ALA A 33 12.07 3.48 8.60
N GLU A 34 13.01 2.71 9.17
CA GLU A 34 14.40 2.62 8.67
C GLU A 34 14.53 1.71 7.45
N TYR A 35 13.76 0.62 7.40
CA TYR A 35 13.77 -0.37 6.31
C TYR A 35 12.37 -0.61 5.73
N PRO A 36 11.79 0.35 4.97
CA PRO A 36 10.43 0.24 4.44
C PRO A 36 10.17 -0.99 3.55
N ASN A 37 11.22 -1.58 2.96
CA ASN A 37 11.12 -2.82 2.18
C ASN A 37 10.60 -4.02 2.99
N LEU A 38 10.58 -3.94 4.33
CA LEU A 38 9.91 -4.90 5.20
C LEU A 38 8.39 -4.99 4.96
N LEU A 39 7.78 -3.98 4.33
CA LEU A 39 6.38 -4.04 3.85
C LEU A 39 6.22 -4.93 2.59
N ALA A 40 7.25 -5.66 2.18
CA ALA A 40 7.21 -6.73 1.18
C ALA A 40 6.47 -6.37 -0.11
N GLY A 41 6.77 -5.20 -0.68
CA GLY A 41 6.03 -4.66 -1.83
C GLY A 41 6.04 -5.56 -3.07
N ALA A 42 7.06 -6.41 -3.24
CA ALA A 42 7.12 -7.41 -4.31
C ALA A 42 6.10 -8.56 -4.14
N GLN A 43 5.69 -8.87 -2.90
CA GLN A 43 4.61 -9.83 -2.64
C GLN A 43 3.23 -9.21 -2.85
N ILE A 44 3.11 -7.88 -2.75
CA ILE A 44 1.87 -7.14 -3.07
C ILE A 44 1.67 -7.09 -4.59
N ASP A 45 2.70 -6.79 -5.36
CA ASP A 45 2.62 -6.79 -6.82
C ASP A 45 3.94 -7.27 -7.42
N GLN A 46 3.93 -8.47 -7.99
CA GLN A 46 5.14 -9.08 -8.56
C GLN A 46 5.60 -8.37 -9.83
N ASN A 47 4.67 -7.76 -10.58
CA ASN A 47 4.97 -7.13 -11.87
C ASN A 47 5.39 -5.66 -11.69
N ASN A 48 4.86 -5.00 -10.66
CA ASN A 48 5.24 -3.66 -10.26
C ASN A 48 5.42 -3.60 -8.74
N PRO A 49 6.54 -4.15 -8.20
CA PRO A 49 6.81 -4.17 -6.77
C PRO A 49 6.61 -2.80 -6.12
N ARG A 50 5.84 -2.75 -5.04
CA ARG A 50 5.61 -1.50 -4.30
C ARG A 50 6.91 -1.04 -3.67
N LYS A 51 7.32 0.18 -4.00
CA LYS A 51 8.38 0.93 -3.32
C LYS A 51 7.69 1.81 -2.29
N TRP A 52 8.35 2.09 -1.18
CA TRP A 52 7.74 2.82 -0.07
C TRP A 52 8.54 4.06 0.26
N LEU A 53 7.88 5.21 0.22
CA LEU A 53 8.38 6.49 0.69
C LEU A 53 7.73 6.78 2.03
N LEU A 54 8.51 6.85 3.10
CA LEU A 54 7.99 7.20 4.43
C LEU A 54 7.66 8.71 4.45
N VAL A 55 6.40 9.04 4.70
CA VAL A 55 5.97 10.43 4.92
C VAL A 55 6.26 10.83 6.35
N SER A 56 5.65 10.12 7.31
CA SER A 56 5.80 10.41 8.73
C SER A 56 5.48 9.18 9.55
N ARG A 57 6.08 9.12 10.73
CA ARG A 57 5.62 8.30 11.85
C ARG A 57 4.56 9.05 12.64
N GLU A 58 3.73 8.31 13.37
CA GLU A 58 2.75 8.82 14.34
C GLU A 58 1.96 10.02 13.80
N ILE A 59 1.41 9.86 12.59
CA ILE A 59 0.73 10.97 11.94
C ILE A 59 -0.70 11.04 12.46
N GLY A 60 -1.03 12.18 13.04
CA GLY A 60 -2.37 12.48 13.51
C GLY A 60 -3.37 12.47 12.35
N ILE A 61 -4.54 11.91 12.61
CA ILE A 61 -5.65 11.88 11.66
C ILE A 61 -6.65 12.95 12.09
N PRO A 62 -6.89 13.97 11.24
CA PRO A 62 -7.85 15.00 11.54
C PRO A 62 -9.25 14.39 11.71
N SER A 63 -9.91 14.70 12.83
CA SER A 63 -11.28 14.25 13.06
C SER A 63 -12.34 15.29 12.62
N GLU A 64 -11.94 16.56 12.48
CA GLU A 64 -12.76 17.70 12.04
C GLU A 64 -11.84 18.78 11.43
N GLU A 65 -12.37 19.72 10.64
CA GLU A 65 -11.60 20.90 10.18
C GLU A 65 -11.06 21.69 11.39
N ASN A 66 -9.73 21.74 11.53
CA ASN A 66 -8.99 22.49 12.56
C ASN A 66 -9.12 21.99 14.03
N SER A 67 -9.47 20.73 14.26
CA SER A 67 -9.46 20.11 15.60
C SER A 67 -8.15 19.35 15.90
N TYR A 68 -7.83 19.15 17.18
CA TYR A 68 -6.70 18.33 17.62
C TYR A 68 -6.85 16.88 17.14
N ASP A 69 -5.75 16.28 16.68
CA ASP A 69 -5.71 14.87 16.25
C ASP A 69 -6.14 13.96 17.40
N ARG A 70 -7.31 13.33 17.28
CA ARG A 70 -7.80 12.37 18.28
C ARG A 70 -7.07 11.03 18.22
N TRP A 71 -6.54 10.69 17.05
CA TRP A 71 -5.91 9.41 16.76
C TRP A 71 -4.68 9.65 15.89
N ALA A 72 -3.70 8.77 16.01
CA ALA A 72 -2.52 8.76 15.16
C ALA A 72 -2.35 7.37 14.56
N VAL A 73 -2.04 7.31 13.27
CA VAL A 73 -1.57 6.07 12.64
C VAL A 73 -0.06 5.98 12.79
N ASP A 74 0.43 4.78 13.08
CA ASP A 74 1.85 4.56 13.37
C ASP A 74 2.75 5.04 12.22
N HIS A 75 2.35 4.78 10.97
CA HIS A 75 3.06 5.30 9.79
C HIS A 75 2.12 5.66 8.65
N LEU A 76 2.51 6.69 7.91
CA LEU A 76 2.02 6.96 6.56
C LEU A 76 3.17 6.81 5.56
N PHE A 77 2.92 6.00 4.54
CA PHE A 77 3.78 5.84 3.38
C PHE A 77 3.07 6.28 2.11
N LEU A 78 3.86 6.59 1.07
CA LEU A 78 3.41 6.69 -0.32
C LEU A 78 4.13 5.62 -1.14
N ASP A 79 3.45 5.07 -2.15
CA ASP A 79 4.11 4.24 -3.15
C ASP A 79 4.45 5.03 -4.43
N GLN A 80 5.15 4.41 -5.38
CA GLN A 80 5.51 5.03 -6.65
C GLN A 80 4.30 5.45 -7.51
N GLU A 81 3.10 4.94 -7.19
CA GLU A 81 1.85 5.33 -7.83
C GLU A 81 1.13 6.45 -7.06
N GLY A 82 1.77 7.02 -6.04
CA GLY A 82 1.21 8.06 -5.19
C GLY A 82 0.07 7.56 -4.31
N ILE A 83 -0.03 6.25 -4.03
CA ILE A 83 -1.12 5.71 -3.21
C ILE A 83 -0.75 5.85 -1.72
N PRO A 84 -1.54 6.62 -0.93
CA PRO A 84 -1.37 6.71 0.51
C PRO A 84 -1.56 5.35 1.17
N THR A 85 -0.59 4.94 1.97
CA THR A 85 -0.55 3.66 2.66
C THR A 85 -0.42 3.89 4.16
N LEU A 86 -1.51 3.69 4.88
CA LEU A 86 -1.61 3.80 6.32
C LEU A 86 -1.22 2.47 6.95
N VAL A 87 -0.24 2.48 7.85
CA VAL A 87 0.30 1.26 8.46
C VAL A 87 0.13 1.32 9.96
N GLU A 88 -0.57 0.33 10.51
CA GLU A 88 -0.77 0.13 11.93
C GLU A 88 0.03 -1.10 12.39
N VAL A 89 0.83 -0.95 13.44
CA VAL A 89 1.75 -1.97 13.93
C VAL A 89 1.23 -2.51 15.25
N LYS A 90 1.11 -3.84 15.36
CA LYS A 90 0.64 -4.52 16.57
C LYS A 90 1.48 -5.75 16.91
N ARG A 91 1.46 -6.16 18.17
CA ARG A 91 2.05 -7.44 18.63
C ARG A 91 1.02 -8.54 18.79
N SER A 92 1.35 -9.73 18.33
CA SER A 92 0.55 -10.96 18.47
C SER A 92 0.08 -11.28 19.90
N SER A 93 0.82 -10.83 20.92
CA SER A 93 0.43 -10.96 22.33
C SER A 93 -0.77 -10.11 22.71
N ASP A 94 -1.10 -9.06 21.94
CA ASP A 94 -2.29 -8.26 22.18
C ASP A 94 -3.54 -8.95 21.62
N THR A 95 -4.24 -9.65 22.51
CA THR A 95 -5.51 -10.34 22.20
C THR A 95 -6.64 -9.41 21.73
N ARG A 96 -6.49 -8.09 21.90
CA ARG A 96 -7.43 -7.03 21.45
C ARG A 96 -7.19 -6.61 20.01
N ILE A 97 -6.05 -6.97 19.40
CA ILE A 97 -5.71 -6.72 17.99
C ILE A 97 -6.95 -6.84 17.09
N ARG A 98 -7.72 -7.90 17.26
CA ARG A 98 -8.83 -8.25 16.36
C ARG A 98 -9.91 -7.18 16.22
N ARG A 99 -10.33 -6.55 17.33
CA ARG A 99 -11.48 -5.62 17.32
C ARG A 99 -11.02 -4.16 17.28
N GLU A 100 -9.93 -3.87 17.97
CA GLU A 100 -9.41 -2.52 18.08
C GLU A 100 -8.79 -2.07 16.77
N VAL A 101 -7.94 -2.91 16.15
CA VAL A 101 -7.20 -2.52 14.95
C VAL A 101 -8.11 -2.33 13.74
N VAL A 102 -9.16 -3.15 13.60
CA VAL A 102 -10.09 -3.03 12.47
C VAL A 102 -10.96 -1.79 12.62
N GLY A 103 -11.40 -1.47 13.85
CA GLY A 103 -12.10 -0.23 14.15
C GLY A 103 -11.25 0.98 13.81
N GLN A 104 -10.00 1.00 14.28
CA GLN A 104 -9.01 2.04 13.98
C GLN A 104 -8.82 2.21 12.47
N LEU A 105 -8.58 1.12 11.73
CA LEU A 105 -8.39 1.18 10.29
C LEU A 105 -9.59 1.75 9.53
N LEU A 106 -10.82 1.35 9.90
CA LEU A 106 -12.03 1.87 9.26
C LEU A 106 -12.26 3.34 9.60
N GLU A 107 -11.95 3.74 10.84
CA GLU A 107 -12.01 5.13 11.28
C GLU A 107 -10.96 5.98 10.55
N TYR A 108 -9.75 5.45 10.34
CA TYR A 108 -8.72 6.10 9.55
C TYR A 108 -9.15 6.27 8.11
N ALA A 109 -9.66 5.22 7.45
CA ALA A 109 -10.17 5.33 6.10
C ALA A 109 -11.31 6.34 5.97
N ALA A 110 -12.22 6.40 6.94
CA ALA A 110 -13.33 7.36 6.91
C ALA A 110 -12.83 8.81 7.04
N ASN A 111 -11.91 9.07 7.97
CA ASN A 111 -11.46 10.43 8.28
C ASN A 111 -10.35 10.92 7.33
N ALA A 112 -9.39 10.07 6.96
CA ALA A 112 -8.34 10.38 6.00
C ALA A 112 -8.92 10.83 4.66
N LEU A 113 -9.98 10.17 4.19
CA LEU A 113 -10.64 10.51 2.93
C LEU A 113 -11.52 11.76 3.02
N ALA A 114 -12.01 12.09 4.21
CA ALA A 114 -12.89 13.23 4.40
C ALA A 114 -12.13 14.53 4.66
N TYR A 115 -10.97 14.47 5.34
CA TYR A 115 -10.38 15.64 5.98
C TYR A 115 -8.87 15.81 5.81
N TRP A 116 -8.16 14.94 5.08
CA TRP A 116 -6.70 15.06 4.97
C TRP A 116 -6.30 15.91 3.76
N PRO A 117 -5.86 17.17 3.93
CA PRO A 117 -5.40 17.99 2.82
C PRO A 117 -4.02 17.49 2.37
N ILE A 118 -3.79 17.44 1.06
CA ILE A 118 -2.51 17.00 0.51
C ILE A 118 -1.34 17.85 1.02
N GLU A 119 -1.58 19.13 1.28
CA GLU A 119 -0.60 20.07 1.81
C GLU A 119 -0.07 19.62 3.17
N GLN A 120 -0.92 19.04 4.02
CA GLN A 120 -0.47 18.53 5.31
C GLN A 120 0.44 17.30 5.16
N ILE A 121 0.14 16.41 4.23
CA ILE A 121 0.97 15.23 3.94
C ILE A 121 2.34 15.69 3.42
N LYS A 122 2.36 16.66 2.50
CA LYS A 122 3.60 17.23 1.96
C LYS A 122 4.44 17.91 3.06
N LEU A 123 3.81 18.73 3.91
CA LEU A 123 4.48 19.38 5.04
C LEU A 123 5.07 18.37 6.03
N LYS A 124 4.34 17.28 6.32
CA LYS A 124 4.83 16.21 7.20
C LYS A 124 6.03 15.48 6.59
N TYR A 125 5.97 15.19 5.28
CA TYR A 125 7.10 14.61 4.55
C TYR A 125 8.35 15.51 4.63
N GLU A 126 8.20 16.80 4.30
CA GLU A 126 9.28 17.79 4.32
C GLU A 126 9.87 17.96 5.72
N SER A 127 9.03 18.06 6.74
CA SER A 127 9.48 18.16 8.14
C SER A 127 10.25 16.92 8.61
N ARG A 128 9.85 15.73 8.14
CA ARG A 128 10.58 14.49 8.40
C ARG A 128 11.91 14.44 7.63
N CYS A 129 11.97 14.96 6.40
CA CYS A 129 13.25 15.12 5.67
C CYS A 129 14.22 16.00 6.47
N GLU A 130 13.73 17.17 6.89
CA GLU A 130 14.52 18.18 7.61
C GLU A 130 15.07 17.60 8.93
N SER A 131 14.21 16.92 9.69
CA SER A 131 14.60 16.26 10.94
C SER A 131 15.64 15.15 10.75
N ALA A 132 15.64 14.51 9.57
CA ALA A 132 16.61 13.49 9.18
C ALA A 132 17.87 14.08 8.49
N GLY A 133 17.95 15.40 8.30
CA GLY A 133 19.06 16.05 7.59
C GLY A 133 19.09 15.74 6.09
N LEU A 134 17.94 15.44 5.49
CA LEU A 134 17.78 15.10 4.07
C LEU A 134 17.14 16.28 3.31
N ASP A 135 17.51 16.44 2.04
CA ASP A 135 16.76 17.29 1.11
C ASP A 135 15.55 16.52 0.56
N ALA A 136 14.36 17.11 0.70
CA ALA A 136 13.09 16.48 0.32
C ALA A 136 13.00 16.21 -1.18
N ASN A 137 13.50 17.14 -2.01
CA ASN A 137 13.45 16.99 -3.47
C ASN A 137 14.42 15.91 -3.93
N ASP A 138 15.63 15.86 -3.37
CA ASP A 138 16.62 14.84 -3.69
C ASP A 138 16.17 13.42 -3.32
N GLU A 139 15.55 13.25 -2.15
CA GLU A 139 15.04 11.95 -1.73
C GLU A 139 13.86 11.50 -2.61
N LEU A 140 12.92 12.41 -2.89
CA LEU A 140 11.79 12.13 -3.76
C LEU A 140 12.25 11.79 -5.19
N ALA A 141 13.19 12.56 -5.74
CA ALA A 141 13.76 12.31 -7.07
C ALA A 141 14.44 10.94 -7.15
N LYS A 142 15.23 10.57 -6.12
CA LYS A 142 15.82 9.21 -6.00
C LYS A 142 14.76 8.13 -5.91
N PHE A 143 13.70 8.33 -5.11
CA PHE A 143 12.59 7.40 -4.96
C PHE A 143 11.88 7.14 -6.30
N LEU A 144 11.61 8.21 -7.04
CA LEU A 144 10.97 8.19 -8.36
C LEU A 144 11.94 7.80 -9.50
N SER A 145 13.21 7.54 -9.19
CA SER A 145 14.25 7.20 -10.17
C SER A 145 14.40 8.26 -11.28
N ASN A 146 14.09 9.53 -10.97
CA ASN A 146 14.03 10.66 -11.91
C ASN A 146 13.10 10.49 -13.12
N GLU A 147 12.14 9.57 -13.07
CA GLU A 147 11.21 9.32 -14.20
C GLU A 147 10.01 10.27 -14.22
N ILE A 148 9.61 10.78 -13.05
CA ILE A 148 8.41 11.59 -12.84
C ILE A 148 8.81 12.87 -12.12
N ASN A 149 8.21 14.00 -12.50
CA ASN A 149 8.40 15.27 -11.80
C ASN A 149 7.74 15.20 -10.39
N SER A 150 8.37 15.79 -9.38
CA SER A 150 7.81 15.97 -8.04
C SER A 150 6.38 16.53 -8.07
N ASP A 151 6.11 17.56 -8.87
CA ASP A 151 4.78 18.18 -8.92
C ASP A 151 3.71 17.20 -9.47
N GLU A 152 4.04 16.48 -10.54
CA GLU A 152 3.18 15.44 -11.12
C GLU A 152 2.92 14.31 -10.11
N PHE A 153 3.93 13.94 -9.32
CA PHE A 153 3.76 12.96 -8.26
C PHE A 153 2.79 13.44 -7.18
N TRP A 154 2.94 14.68 -6.68
CA TRP A 154 2.03 15.23 -5.67
C TRP A 154 0.60 15.41 -6.18
N GLU A 155 0.41 15.82 -7.44
CA GLU A 155 -0.92 15.84 -8.09
C GLU A 155 -1.55 14.44 -8.15
N LYS A 156 -0.74 13.40 -8.40
CA LYS A 156 -1.19 12.01 -8.38
C LYS A 156 -1.60 11.55 -6.98
N VAL A 157 -0.86 11.96 -5.95
CA VAL A 157 -1.20 11.68 -4.55
C VAL A 157 -2.53 12.34 -4.18
N ASP A 158 -2.70 13.62 -4.50
CA ASP A 158 -3.96 14.34 -4.26
C ASP A 158 -5.12 13.65 -4.98
N THR A 159 -4.97 13.36 -6.28
CA THR A 159 -5.99 12.64 -7.05
C THR A 159 -6.38 11.31 -6.39
N ASN A 160 -5.40 10.52 -5.93
CA ASN A 160 -5.67 9.26 -5.25
C ASN A 160 -6.43 9.45 -3.94
N LEU A 161 -6.10 10.48 -3.15
CA LEU A 161 -6.84 10.83 -1.92
C LEU A 161 -8.29 11.22 -2.25
N GLN A 162 -8.50 12.12 -3.21
CA GLN A 162 -9.84 12.60 -3.60
C GLN A 162 -10.76 11.46 -4.06
N VAL A 163 -10.23 10.47 -4.78
CA VAL A 163 -11.03 9.32 -5.26
C VAL A 163 -11.13 8.17 -4.26
N GLY A 164 -10.59 8.32 -3.05
CA GLY A 164 -10.66 7.28 -2.02
C GLY A 164 -9.67 6.14 -2.21
N LYS A 165 -8.64 6.31 -3.04
CA LYS A 165 -7.68 5.26 -3.39
C LYS A 165 -6.51 5.23 -2.42
N ILE A 166 -6.70 4.48 -1.35
CA ILE A 166 -5.73 4.32 -0.26
C ILE A 166 -5.46 2.85 0.03
N ARG A 167 -4.41 2.59 0.80
CA ARG A 167 -4.04 1.27 1.30
C ARG A 167 -3.97 1.30 2.81
N LEU A 168 -4.51 0.27 3.44
CA LEU A 168 -4.49 0.01 4.87
C LEU A 168 -3.67 -1.27 5.10
N ILE A 169 -2.62 -1.18 5.91
CA ILE A 169 -1.77 -2.32 6.24
C ILE A 169 -1.74 -2.53 7.75
N ILE A 170 -2.02 -3.75 8.19
CA ILE A 170 -1.75 -4.18 9.56
C ILE A 170 -0.44 -4.96 9.56
N VAL A 171 0.51 -4.54 10.38
CA VAL A 171 1.77 -5.27 10.56
C VAL A 171 1.81 -5.91 11.93
N ALA A 172 2.15 -7.20 12.00
CA ALA A 172 2.39 -7.88 13.27
C ALA A 172 3.44 -8.99 13.14
N ASP A 173 3.94 -9.48 14.26
CA ASP A 173 4.83 -10.64 14.31
C ASP A 173 4.10 -11.97 14.08
N GLN A 174 2.81 -12.01 14.43
CA GLN A 174 1.90 -13.09 14.06
C GLN A 174 0.49 -12.55 13.81
N ILE A 175 -0.11 -12.91 12.68
CA ILE A 175 -1.47 -12.53 12.30
C ILE A 175 -2.44 -13.68 12.65
N PRO A 176 -3.42 -13.47 13.57
CA PRO A 176 -4.43 -14.47 13.86
C PRO A 176 -5.30 -14.80 12.63
N LEU A 177 -5.70 -16.06 12.49
CA LEU A 177 -6.52 -16.50 11.34
C LEU A 177 -7.85 -15.73 11.26
N GLU A 178 -8.43 -15.36 12.40
CA GLU A 178 -9.66 -14.56 12.44
C GLU A 178 -9.45 -13.16 11.89
N LEU A 179 -8.33 -12.50 12.21
CA LEU A 179 -7.99 -11.19 11.65
C LEU A 179 -7.74 -11.29 10.15
N GLN A 180 -7.01 -12.32 9.71
CA GLN A 180 -6.81 -12.60 8.29
C GLN A 180 -8.15 -12.67 7.55
N ARG A 181 -9.13 -13.42 8.07
CA ARG A 181 -10.46 -13.55 7.44
C ARG A 181 -11.21 -12.23 7.36
N ILE A 182 -11.11 -11.38 8.39
CA ILE A 182 -11.74 -10.04 8.38
C ILE A 182 -11.10 -9.19 7.29
N VAL A 183 -9.77 -9.18 7.21
CA VAL A 183 -9.04 -8.42 6.18
C VAL A 183 -9.37 -8.90 4.78
N GLU A 184 -9.37 -10.22 4.54
CA GLU A 184 -9.75 -10.80 3.24
C GLU A 184 -11.19 -10.40 2.84
N PHE A 185 -12.11 -10.38 3.81
CA PHE A 185 -13.47 -9.94 3.58
C PHE A 185 -13.51 -8.46 3.20
N LEU A 186 -12.89 -7.57 3.98
CA LEU A 186 -12.87 -6.13 3.71
C LEU A 186 -12.24 -5.84 2.35
N ASP A 187 -11.11 -6.46 2.06
CA ASP A 187 -10.39 -6.31 0.80
C ASP A 187 -11.23 -6.73 -0.41
N SER A 188 -12.08 -7.75 -0.24
CA SER A 188 -12.99 -8.23 -1.29
C SER A 188 -14.19 -7.32 -1.56
N GLN A 189 -14.59 -6.51 -0.59
CA GLN A 189 -15.76 -5.62 -0.67
C GLN A 189 -15.37 -4.19 -1.05
N MET A 190 -14.16 -3.75 -0.70
CA MET A 190 -13.67 -2.40 -0.96
C MET A 190 -13.01 -2.30 -2.33
N ARG A 191 -13.56 -1.42 -3.19
CA ARG A 191 -13.04 -1.23 -4.56
C ARG A 191 -11.83 -0.31 -4.61
N SER A 192 -11.89 0.83 -3.92
CA SER A 192 -10.84 1.84 -3.93
C SER A 192 -9.80 1.65 -2.83
N VAL A 193 -10.17 0.96 -1.75
CA VAL A 193 -9.29 0.72 -0.60
C VAL A 193 -8.69 -0.69 -0.66
N GLU A 194 -7.37 -0.79 -0.55
CA GLU A 194 -6.66 -2.06 -0.41
C GLU A 194 -6.34 -2.32 1.07
N VAL A 195 -6.78 -3.45 1.61
CA VAL A 195 -6.58 -3.83 3.02
C VAL A 195 -5.73 -5.09 3.07
N LEU A 196 -4.56 -5.00 3.71
CA LEU A 196 -3.59 -6.09 3.76
C LEU A 196 -3.10 -6.33 5.18
N CYS A 197 -2.66 -7.56 5.45
CA CYS A 197 -1.86 -7.87 6.61
C CYS A 197 -0.43 -8.18 6.17
N ILE A 198 0.56 -7.80 6.97
CA ILE A 198 1.95 -8.21 6.80
C ILE A 198 2.41 -8.84 8.11
N GLU A 199 2.78 -10.10 8.03
CA GLU A 199 3.38 -10.83 9.14
C GLU A 199 4.91 -10.74 9.02
N ILE A 200 5.60 -10.18 10.00
CA ILE A 200 7.07 -10.07 10.01
C ILE A 200 7.63 -10.92 11.14
N LYS A 201 7.97 -12.17 10.84
CA LYS A 201 8.56 -13.08 11.83
C LYS A 201 10.02 -12.73 12.09
N GLN A 202 10.42 -12.74 13.36
CA GLN A 202 11.81 -12.61 13.77
C GLN A 202 12.38 -13.97 14.16
N PHE A 203 13.58 -14.27 13.69
CA PHE A 203 14.36 -15.43 14.09
C PHE A 203 15.68 -14.98 14.72
N THR A 204 16.06 -15.61 15.83
CA THR A 204 17.29 -15.28 16.58
C THR A 204 18.18 -16.52 16.74
N GLY A 205 19.49 -16.32 16.66
CA GLY A 205 20.49 -17.38 16.86
C GLY A 205 21.91 -16.84 16.74
N GLN A 206 22.81 -17.29 17.64
CA GLN A 206 24.22 -16.87 17.67
C GLN A 206 24.45 -15.35 17.49
N SER A 207 23.69 -14.53 18.22
CA SER A 207 23.71 -13.05 18.17
C SER A 207 23.24 -12.40 16.85
N LEU A 208 22.71 -13.19 15.91
CA LEU A 208 22.09 -12.69 14.69
C LEU A 208 20.57 -12.59 14.86
N LYS A 209 19.98 -11.64 14.12
CA LYS A 209 18.53 -11.45 13.96
C LYS A 209 18.19 -11.51 12.48
N THR A 210 17.13 -12.24 12.12
CA THR A 210 16.61 -12.32 10.76
C THR A 210 15.12 -12.02 10.77
N LEU A 211 14.69 -11.14 9.87
CA LEU A 211 13.29 -10.74 9.71
C LEU A 211 12.75 -11.34 8.42
N VAL A 212 11.58 -11.98 8.47
CA VAL A 212 10.95 -12.63 7.32
C VAL A 212 9.54 -12.04 7.15
N PRO A 213 9.36 -11.07 6.25
CA PRO A 213 8.05 -10.47 5.99
C PRO A 213 7.23 -11.33 5.03
N ARG A 214 5.93 -11.43 5.29
CA ARG A 214 4.96 -12.17 4.47
C ARG A 214 3.65 -11.40 4.37
N VAL A 215 3.17 -11.18 3.15
CA VAL A 215 1.85 -10.59 2.91
C VAL A 215 0.77 -11.67 3.12
N ILE A 216 -0.22 -11.33 3.94
CA ILE A 216 -1.36 -12.17 4.32
C ILE A 216 -2.64 -11.44 3.88
N GLY A 217 -3.66 -12.20 3.47
CA GLY A 217 -4.97 -11.66 3.11
C GLY A 217 -5.19 -11.37 1.62
N ARG A 218 -4.27 -11.80 0.74
CA ARG A 218 -4.50 -11.81 -0.71
C ARG A 218 -5.13 -13.13 -1.13
N THR A 219 -6.43 -13.12 -1.40
CA THR A 219 -7.10 -14.24 -2.08
C THR A 219 -6.99 -14.06 -3.59
N ALA A 220 -6.90 -15.15 -4.36
CA ALA A 220 -6.89 -15.07 -5.82
C ALA A 220 -8.10 -14.29 -6.39
N GLU A 221 -9.25 -14.35 -5.72
CA GLU A 221 -10.47 -13.61 -6.09
C GLU A 221 -10.36 -12.10 -5.85
N SER A 222 -9.74 -11.65 -4.75
CA SER A 222 -9.52 -10.21 -4.48
C SER A 222 -8.61 -9.59 -5.53
N VAL A 223 -7.55 -10.32 -5.91
CA VAL A 223 -6.65 -9.91 -7.00
C VAL A 223 -7.44 -9.79 -8.29
N GLN A 224 -8.24 -10.80 -8.66
CA GLN A 224 -9.03 -10.78 -9.91
C GLN A 224 -10.05 -9.63 -9.98
N LYS A 225 -10.78 -9.33 -8.89
CA LYS A 225 -11.75 -8.22 -8.85
C LYS A 225 -11.09 -6.85 -8.98
N LYS A 226 -9.94 -6.66 -8.33
CA LYS A 226 -9.14 -5.43 -8.40
C LYS A 226 -8.35 -5.31 -9.70
N THR A 227 -8.04 -6.43 -10.35
CA THR A 227 -7.49 -6.49 -11.71
C THR A 227 -8.58 -6.53 -12.79
N SER A 228 -9.75 -5.94 -12.55
CA SER A 228 -10.59 -5.49 -13.68
C SER A 228 -9.72 -4.59 -14.58
N PRO A 229 -9.75 -4.75 -15.91
CA PRO A 229 -8.58 -4.59 -16.78
C PRO A 229 -8.12 -3.14 -16.94
N SER A 230 -7.44 -2.58 -15.94
CA SER A 230 -6.74 -1.29 -16.00
C SER A 230 -5.37 -1.41 -16.68
N ARG A 231 -5.24 -2.34 -17.64
CA ARG A 231 -4.05 -2.46 -18.48
C ARG A 231 -4.32 -2.88 -19.92
N MET A 232 -5.56 -2.73 -20.40
CA MET A 232 -5.76 -2.64 -21.84
C MET A 232 -5.64 -1.17 -22.20
N LYS A 233 -4.50 -0.76 -22.78
CA LYS A 233 -4.44 0.49 -23.54
C LYS A 233 -5.45 0.33 -24.67
N TRP A 234 -6.64 0.88 -24.49
CA TRP A 234 -7.67 0.90 -25.50
C TRP A 234 -7.14 1.73 -26.67
N ASN A 235 -6.98 1.07 -27.81
CA ASN A 235 -6.83 1.72 -29.09
C ASN A 235 -8.06 1.35 -29.93
N GLU A 236 -8.26 2.08 -31.01
CA GLU A 236 -9.42 1.90 -31.88
C GLU A 236 -9.56 0.45 -32.39
N GLU A 237 -8.44 -0.19 -32.72
CA GLU A 237 -8.39 -1.57 -33.19
C GLU A 237 -8.94 -2.56 -32.15
N LYS A 238 -8.45 -2.47 -30.91
CA LYS A 238 -8.90 -3.30 -29.79
C LYS A 238 -10.34 -3.00 -29.35
N PHE A 239 -10.75 -1.74 -29.48
CA PHE A 239 -12.12 -1.32 -29.22
C PHE A 239 -13.10 -2.00 -30.19
N PHE A 240 -12.80 -2.01 -31.50
CA PHE A 240 -13.66 -2.67 -32.48
C PHE A 240 -13.58 -4.18 -32.44
N GLU A 241 -12.44 -4.77 -32.08
CA GLU A 241 -12.33 -6.21 -31.83
C GLU A 241 -13.29 -6.65 -30.71
N ALA A 242 -13.31 -5.94 -29.58
CA ALA A 242 -14.21 -6.23 -28.46
C ALA A 242 -15.70 -6.09 -28.83
N ILE A 243 -16.04 -5.08 -29.62
CA ILE A 243 -17.43 -4.85 -30.09
C ILE A 243 -17.84 -5.96 -31.05
N SER A 244 -16.98 -6.34 -32.00
CA SER A 244 -17.31 -7.40 -32.96
C SER A 244 -17.54 -8.77 -32.31
N ASN A 245 -16.94 -9.01 -31.14
CA ASN A 245 -17.12 -10.24 -30.37
C ASN A 245 -18.40 -10.25 -29.51
N SER A 246 -18.98 -9.06 -29.27
CA SER A 246 -20.08 -8.88 -28.29
C SER A 246 -21.37 -8.36 -28.92
N CYS A 247 -21.31 -7.83 -30.14
CA CYS A 247 -22.40 -7.18 -30.84
C CYS A 247 -22.58 -7.76 -32.24
N THR A 248 -23.74 -7.51 -32.83
CA THR A 248 -24.02 -7.89 -34.23
C THR A 248 -23.22 -7.02 -35.21
N THR A 249 -23.11 -7.49 -36.45
CA THR A 249 -22.43 -6.75 -37.52
C THR A 249 -23.02 -5.35 -37.74
N GLN A 250 -24.35 -5.22 -37.67
CA GLN A 250 -25.04 -3.93 -37.84
C GLN A 250 -24.73 -2.95 -36.70
N GLU A 251 -24.67 -3.42 -35.46
CA GLU A 251 -24.32 -2.59 -34.30
C GLU A 251 -22.84 -2.15 -34.37
N THR A 252 -21.96 -3.03 -34.82
CA THR A 252 -20.53 -2.72 -34.99
C THR A 252 -20.32 -1.64 -36.06
N GLU A 253 -21.04 -1.72 -37.18
CA GLU A 253 -21.02 -0.71 -38.24
C GLU A 253 -21.56 0.65 -37.78
N LEU A 254 -22.63 0.66 -36.98
CA LEU A 254 -23.19 1.89 -36.42
C LEU A 254 -22.20 2.59 -35.49
N VAL A 255 -21.53 1.84 -34.61
CA VAL A 255 -20.50 2.39 -33.72
C VAL A 255 -19.32 2.96 -34.52
N ARG A 256 -18.93 2.30 -35.61
CA ARG A 256 -17.87 2.80 -36.50
C ARG A 256 -18.25 4.10 -37.19
N ALA A 257 -19.51 4.23 -37.63
CA ALA A 257 -20.02 5.47 -38.21
C ALA A 257 -20.01 6.63 -37.20
N LEU A 258 -20.42 6.38 -35.95
CA LEU A 258 -20.42 7.39 -34.88
C LEU A 258 -19.00 7.85 -34.53
N LEU A 259 -18.03 6.93 -34.46
CA LEU A 259 -16.64 7.30 -34.17
C LEU A 259 -16.04 8.16 -35.28
N ASN A 260 -16.30 7.81 -36.55
CA ASN A 260 -15.83 8.60 -37.69
C ASN A 260 -16.44 10.01 -37.71
N PHE A 261 -17.74 10.12 -37.45
CA PHE A 261 -18.41 11.42 -37.29
C PHE A 261 -17.79 12.27 -36.18
N GLY A 262 -17.49 11.66 -35.02
CA GLY A 262 -16.81 12.35 -33.92
C GLY A 262 -15.41 12.85 -34.30
N LYS A 263 -14.65 12.08 -35.08
CA LYS A 263 -13.34 12.48 -35.60
C LYS A 263 -13.43 13.63 -36.59
N GLU A 264 -14.43 13.62 -37.48
CA GLU A 264 -14.65 14.71 -38.44
C GLU A 264 -14.95 16.03 -37.74
N ILE A 265 -15.72 16.01 -36.65
CA ILE A 265 -16.08 17.23 -35.89
C ILE A 265 -14.91 17.75 -35.05
N THR A 266 -14.06 16.87 -34.54
CA THR A 266 -12.95 17.23 -33.64
C THR A 266 -11.64 17.54 -34.37
N SER A 267 -11.58 17.35 -35.68
CA SER A 267 -10.41 17.64 -36.52
C SER A 267 -10.39 19.07 -37.08
N HIS A 268 -11.20 19.99 -36.53
CA HIS A 268 -11.23 21.42 -36.85
C HIS A 268 -10.81 22.27 -35.66
#